data_AF-A0A6G7YAI2-F1
#
_entry.id   AF-A0A6G7YAI2-F1
#
_cell.length_a   1.000
_cell.length_b   1.000
_cell.length_c   1.000
_cell.angle_alpha   90.00
_cell.angle_beta   90.00
_cell.angle_gamma   90.00
#
_symmetry.space_group_name_H-M   'P 1'
#
loop_
_entity.id
_entity.type
_entity.pdbx_description
1 polymer ?
#
loop_
_entity_poly.entity_id
_entity_poly.type
_entity_poly.pdbx_seq_one_letter_code
_entity_poly.pdbx_strand_id
1 'polypeptide(L)'
;MDAPPPFPNADAGRSSYSSNPYSQVPPSYSQIPSPQYGRGNQRKANGDDRLWAMLAHLSAPIAAVVSAGWLTFLGPLIVWLVKKDSSPFVRNASAGAFNFSITMALVSIIGWILSFTVVLAIIGIPMIILGSLGAIVLGIVGALKAWNGEPYTYPWQLRILS
;
A
#
# COMPACT_ATOMS: atom_id res chain seq x y z
N MET A 1 -28.50 -65.17 5.60
CA MET A 1 -27.89 -63.86 5.90
C MET A 1 -28.71 -62.85 5.14
N ASP A 2 -29.81 -62.39 5.74
CA ASP A 2 -30.82 -61.57 5.06
C ASP A 2 -30.51 -60.09 5.32
N ALA A 3 -30.46 -59.30 4.24
CA ALA A 3 -30.21 -57.86 4.32
C ALA A 3 -31.41 -57.13 4.96
N PRO A 4 -31.18 -56.06 5.75
CA PRO A 4 -32.27 -55.27 6.31
C PRO A 4 -33.03 -54.46 5.23
N PRO A 5 -34.33 -54.18 5.42
CA PRO A 5 -35.14 -53.43 4.45
C PRO A 5 -34.72 -51.95 4.36
N PRO A 6 -34.97 -51.26 3.23
CA PRO A 6 -34.68 -49.84 3.10
C PRO A 6 -35.63 -48.99 3.95
N PHE A 7 -35.10 -47.91 4.53
CA PHE A 7 -35.89 -46.96 5.32
C PHE A 7 -36.87 -46.16 4.44
N PRO A 8 -38.10 -45.86 4.91
CA PRO A 8 -39.02 -44.96 4.25
C PRO A 8 -38.55 -43.49 4.29
N ASN A 9 -38.55 -42.81 3.15
CA ASN A 9 -38.44 -41.35 3.09
C ASN A 9 -39.76 -40.72 3.58
N ALA A 10 -39.74 -40.13 4.78
CA ALA A 10 -40.86 -39.37 5.33
C ALA A 10 -40.61 -37.86 5.14
N ASP A 11 -41.31 -37.32 4.16
CA ASP A 11 -41.95 -36.00 4.06
C ASP A 11 -41.54 -34.84 5.00
N ALA A 12 -41.36 -33.71 4.32
CA ALA A 12 -42.02 -32.44 4.55
C ALA A 12 -42.08 -31.84 5.98
N GLY A 13 -41.37 -30.71 6.11
CA GLY A 13 -41.91 -29.51 6.73
C GLY A 13 -41.88 -29.46 8.26
N ARG A 14 -41.04 -28.57 8.79
CA ARG A 14 -41.34 -27.73 9.96
C ARG A 14 -40.25 -26.68 10.16
N SER A 15 -40.57 -25.47 9.71
CA SER A 15 -40.00 -24.22 10.19
C SER A 15 -40.36 -24.02 11.66
N SER A 16 -39.35 -23.79 12.50
CA SER A 16 -39.49 -23.36 13.90
C SER A 16 -38.53 -22.20 14.16
N TYR A 17 -39.09 -21.04 14.48
CA TYR A 17 -38.42 -19.79 14.80
C TYR A 17 -37.40 -19.90 15.94
N SER A 18 -36.29 -19.19 15.79
CA SER A 18 -35.56 -18.59 16.91
C SER A 18 -35.32 -17.12 16.59
N SER A 19 -36.26 -16.27 16.99
CA SER A 19 -36.11 -14.81 16.99
C SER A 19 -35.40 -14.41 18.28
N ASN A 20 -34.15 -13.97 18.19
CA ASN A 20 -33.41 -13.40 19.31
C ASN A 20 -33.67 -11.87 19.36
N PRO A 21 -34.39 -11.32 20.36
CA PRO A 21 -34.86 -9.93 20.31
C PRO A 21 -33.87 -8.90 20.88
N TYR A 22 -32.61 -9.27 21.14
CA TYR A 22 -31.58 -8.35 21.63
C TYR A 22 -30.32 -8.43 20.77
N SER A 23 -30.39 -7.87 19.56
CA SER A 23 -29.20 -7.47 18.79
C SER A 23 -29.44 -6.06 18.29
N GLN A 24 -29.30 -5.10 19.21
CA GLN A 24 -29.30 -3.68 18.89
C GLN A 24 -27.99 -3.37 18.16
N VAL A 25 -28.06 -3.15 16.85
CA VAL A 25 -26.96 -2.67 16.03
C VAL A 25 -26.76 -1.18 16.36
N PRO A 26 -25.57 -0.74 16.83
CA PRO A 26 -25.33 0.68 17.05
C PRO A 26 -25.33 1.44 15.70
N PRO A 27 -25.73 2.71 15.66
CA PRO A 27 -25.76 3.50 14.44
C PRO A 27 -24.37 3.55 13.81
N SER A 28 -24.29 3.11 12.55
CA SER A 28 -23.09 3.20 11.73
C SER A 28 -22.81 4.67 11.44
N TYR A 29 -21.80 5.24 12.09
CA TYR A 29 -21.18 6.47 11.61
C TYR A 29 -20.76 6.27 10.15
N SER A 30 -21.13 7.22 9.30
CA SER A 30 -20.85 7.27 7.87
C SER A 30 -19.42 6.83 7.56
N GLN A 31 -19.29 5.61 7.01
CA GLN A 31 -18.05 5.16 6.40
C GLN A 31 -17.77 6.09 5.23
N ILE A 32 -16.77 6.95 5.37
CA ILE A 32 -16.19 7.70 4.26
C ILE A 32 -15.75 6.64 3.23
N PRO A 33 -16.25 6.69 1.97
CA PRO A 33 -15.85 5.73 0.96
C PRO A 33 -14.34 5.82 0.74
N SER A 34 -13.62 4.78 1.17
CA SER A 34 -12.23 4.62 0.77
C SER A 34 -12.22 4.43 -0.76
N PRO A 35 -11.40 5.18 -1.52
CA PRO A 35 -11.39 5.06 -2.97
C PRO A 35 -10.99 3.63 -3.36
N GLN A 36 -11.97 2.89 -3.89
CA GLN A 36 -11.80 1.53 -4.39
C GLN A 36 -10.92 1.56 -5.63
N TYR A 37 -9.61 1.37 -5.44
CA TYR A 37 -8.71 1.01 -6.53
C TYR A 37 -8.98 -0.44 -6.94
N GLY A 38 -9.72 -0.61 -8.03
CA GLY A 38 -9.70 -1.77 -8.91
C GLY A 38 -9.80 -3.13 -8.23
N ARG A 39 -11.04 -3.57 -7.94
CA ARG A 39 -11.37 -4.96 -7.60
C ARG A 39 -11.30 -5.84 -8.86
N GLY A 40 -10.12 -5.96 -9.46
CA GLY A 40 -9.83 -6.89 -10.55
C GLY A 40 -8.85 -7.95 -10.04
N ASN A 41 -9.35 -9.17 -9.84
CA ASN A 41 -8.57 -10.37 -9.49
C ASN A 41 -7.55 -10.18 -8.35
N GLN A 42 -8.04 -10.15 -7.11
CA GLN A 42 -7.20 -10.46 -5.95
C GLN A 42 -6.84 -11.96 -5.93
N ARG A 43 -6.01 -12.40 -6.89
CA ARG A 43 -5.08 -13.46 -6.55
C ARG A 43 -4.26 -12.87 -5.40
N LYS A 44 -4.29 -13.49 -4.21
CA LYS A 44 -3.35 -13.16 -3.13
C LYS A 44 -1.99 -12.97 -3.80
N ALA A 45 -1.37 -11.80 -3.63
CA ALA A 45 -0.04 -11.54 -4.18
C ALA A 45 0.84 -12.75 -3.87
N ASN A 46 1.35 -13.42 -4.91
CA ASN A 46 2.21 -14.58 -4.76
C ASN A 46 3.59 -14.12 -4.21
N GLY A 47 4.47 -15.06 -3.84
CA GLY A 47 5.76 -14.73 -3.24
C GLY A 47 6.56 -13.72 -4.06
N ASP A 48 6.57 -13.89 -5.38
CA ASP A 48 7.26 -13.01 -6.32
C ASP A 48 6.66 -11.59 -6.33
N ASP A 49 5.33 -11.46 -6.38
CA ASP A 49 4.67 -10.15 -6.35
C ASP A 49 4.97 -9.39 -5.06
N ARG A 50 5.03 -10.09 -3.92
CA ARG A 50 5.40 -9.47 -2.64
C ARG A 50 6.84 -9.00 -2.63
N LEU A 51 7.75 -9.83 -3.16
CA LEU A 51 9.16 -9.48 -3.30
C LEU A 51 9.34 -8.24 -4.19
N TRP A 52 8.73 -8.22 -5.38
CA TRP A 52 8.84 -7.08 -6.30
C TRP A 52 8.21 -5.81 -5.73
N ALA A 53 7.07 -5.90 -5.05
CA ALA A 53 6.45 -4.76 -4.39
C ALA A 53 7.32 -4.23 -3.22
N MET A 54 7.86 -5.12 -2.40
CA MET A 54 8.79 -4.77 -1.33
C MET A 54 10.05 -4.08 -1.88
N LEU A 55 10.63 -4.64 -2.94
CA LEU A 55 11.78 -4.05 -3.63
C LEU A 55 11.46 -2.66 -4.18
N ALA A 56 10.26 -2.44 -4.72
CA ALA A 56 9.86 -1.11 -5.17
C ALA A 56 9.94 -0.07 -4.03
N HIS A 57 9.39 -0.40 -2.86
CA HIS A 57 9.43 0.48 -1.69
C HIS A 57 10.84 0.69 -1.14
N LEU A 58 11.66 -0.37 -1.09
CA LEU A 58 13.00 -0.31 -0.52
C LEU A 58 14.03 0.30 -1.47
N SER A 59 13.78 0.23 -2.79
CA SER A 59 14.68 0.77 -3.80
C SER A 59 14.84 2.29 -3.69
N ALA A 60 13.79 3.02 -3.27
CA ALA A 60 13.85 4.46 -3.08
C ALA A 60 14.82 4.90 -1.97
N PRO A 61 14.70 4.44 -0.71
CA PRO A 61 15.67 4.80 0.33
C PRO A 61 17.09 4.28 0.04
N ILE A 62 17.24 3.12 -0.61
CA ILE A 62 18.57 2.64 -1.05
C ILE A 62 19.16 3.61 -2.07
N ALA A 63 18.41 3.97 -3.11
CA ALA A 63 18.85 4.92 -4.13
C ALA A 63 19.14 6.29 -3.52
N ALA A 64 18.34 6.73 -2.54
CA ALA A 64 18.59 7.96 -1.79
C ALA A 64 19.94 7.92 -1.07
N VAL A 65 20.27 6.83 -0.37
CA VAL A 65 21.58 6.72 0.32
C VAL A 65 22.74 6.73 -0.68
N VAL A 66 22.64 5.98 -1.78
CA VAL A 66 23.72 5.87 -2.78
C VAL A 66 23.92 7.16 -3.58
N SER A 67 22.87 7.96 -3.76
CA SER A 67 22.89 9.19 -4.57
C SER A 67 22.82 10.48 -3.75
N ALA A 68 22.94 10.40 -2.43
CA ALA A 68 22.69 11.51 -1.52
C ALA A 68 21.31 12.19 -1.75
N GLY A 69 20.30 11.40 -2.10
CA GLY A 69 18.90 11.79 -2.27
C GLY A 69 18.50 12.13 -3.71
N TRP A 70 19.45 12.31 -4.63
CA TRP A 70 19.15 12.88 -5.96
C TRP A 70 18.43 11.94 -6.91
N LEU A 71 18.65 10.64 -6.76
CA LEU A 71 18.12 9.61 -7.66
C LEU A 71 17.12 8.67 -6.97
N THR A 72 16.51 9.11 -5.86
CA THR A 72 15.57 8.30 -5.05
C THR A 72 14.41 7.70 -5.86
N PHE A 73 13.94 8.38 -6.90
CA PHE A 73 12.81 7.92 -7.73
C PHE A 73 13.20 6.87 -8.79
N LEU A 74 14.48 6.65 -9.09
CA LEU A 74 14.91 5.71 -10.15
C LEU A 74 14.55 4.27 -9.80
N GLY A 75 14.81 3.86 -8.55
CA GLY A 75 14.52 2.51 -8.07
C GLY A 75 13.08 2.07 -8.33
N PRO A 76 12.07 2.78 -7.78
CA PRO A 76 10.67 2.40 -7.98
C PRO A 76 10.22 2.57 -9.43
N LEU A 77 10.78 3.53 -10.18
CA LEU A 77 10.50 3.71 -11.61
C LEU A 77 10.94 2.49 -12.42
N ILE A 78 12.14 1.95 -12.17
CA ILE A 78 12.63 0.75 -12.84
C ILE A 78 11.71 -0.43 -12.54
N VAL A 79 11.33 -0.63 -11.27
CA VAL A 79 10.40 -1.71 -10.91
C VAL A 79 9.05 -1.54 -11.60
N TRP A 80 8.51 -0.32 -11.64
CA TRP A 80 7.26 -0.03 -12.34
C TRP A 80 7.37 -0.36 -13.84
N LEU A 81 8.42 0.11 -14.52
CA LEU A 81 8.61 -0.15 -15.96
C LEU A 81 8.68 -1.64 -16.29
N VAL A 82 9.38 -2.42 -15.46
CA VAL A 82 9.59 -3.86 -15.66
C VAL A 82 8.36 -4.69 -15.28
N LYS A 83 7.64 -4.32 -14.23
CA LYS A 83 6.58 -5.16 -13.62
C LYS A 83 5.15 -4.62 -13.75
N LYS A 84 4.94 -3.43 -14.32
CA LYS A 84 3.60 -2.80 -14.43
C LYS A 84 2.53 -3.70 -15.05
N ASP A 85 2.90 -4.51 -16.05
CA ASP A 85 1.96 -5.35 -16.79
C ASP A 85 1.83 -6.77 -16.17
N SER A 86 2.68 -7.11 -15.20
CA SER A 86 2.69 -8.45 -14.58
C SER A 86 1.65 -8.61 -13.47
N SER A 87 1.55 -7.62 -12.57
CA SER A 87 0.72 -7.73 -11.37
C SER A 87 0.20 -6.35 -10.96
N PRO A 88 -1.14 -6.20 -10.78
CA PRO A 88 -1.72 -4.97 -10.27
C PRO A 88 -1.17 -4.58 -8.89
N PHE A 89 -0.81 -5.56 -8.05
CA PHE A 89 -0.23 -5.31 -6.74
C PHE A 89 1.14 -4.64 -6.85
N VAL A 90 2.03 -5.22 -7.68
CA VAL A 90 3.37 -4.66 -7.92
C VAL A 90 3.28 -3.31 -8.62
N ARG A 91 2.36 -3.16 -9.59
CA ARG A 91 2.14 -1.89 -10.28
C ARG A 91 1.74 -0.79 -9.31
N ASN A 92 0.77 -1.04 -8.44
CA ASN A 92 0.31 -0.08 -7.45
C ASN A 92 1.41 0.27 -6.43
N ALA A 93 2.15 -0.72 -5.93
CA ALA A 93 3.24 -0.50 -4.98
C ALA A 93 4.37 0.34 -5.60
N SER A 94 4.80 -0.01 -6.81
CA SER A 94 5.87 0.70 -7.52
C SER A 94 5.46 2.11 -7.98
N ALA A 95 4.23 2.27 -8.48
CA ALA A 95 3.68 3.59 -8.80
C ALA A 95 3.58 4.48 -7.55
N GLY A 96 3.09 3.94 -6.43
CA GLY A 96 2.99 4.66 -5.16
C GLY A 96 4.37 5.08 -4.61
N ALA A 97 5.33 4.15 -4.61
CA ALA A 97 6.70 4.44 -4.20
C ALA A 97 7.37 5.50 -5.08
N PHE A 98 7.16 5.45 -6.39
CA PHE A 98 7.66 6.47 -7.33
C PHE A 98 7.01 7.84 -7.06
N ASN A 99 5.68 7.88 -6.99
CA ASN A 99 4.89 9.07 -6.74
C ASN A 99 5.32 9.78 -5.45
N PHE A 100 5.53 9.02 -4.38
CA PHE A 100 6.04 9.54 -3.11
C PHE A 100 7.49 10.01 -3.22
N SER A 101 8.35 9.28 -3.92
CA SER A 101 9.75 9.65 -4.13
C SER A 101 9.88 10.99 -4.86
N ILE A 102 8.99 11.27 -5.83
CA ILE A 102 8.93 12.58 -6.48
C ILE A 102 8.50 13.68 -5.50
N THR A 103 7.47 13.46 -4.68
CA THR A 103 7.11 14.42 -3.62
C THR A 103 8.31 14.72 -2.72
N MET A 104 9.01 13.69 -2.25
CA MET A 104 10.16 13.86 -1.36
C MET A 104 11.35 14.53 -2.06
N ALA A 105 11.57 14.26 -3.34
CA ALA A 105 12.57 14.98 -4.14
C ALA A 105 12.25 16.48 -4.24
N LEU A 106 10.98 16.84 -4.46
CA LEU A 106 10.54 18.24 -4.47
C LEU A 106 10.70 18.90 -3.10
N VAL A 107 10.33 18.22 -2.02
CA VAL A 107 10.57 18.69 -0.64
C VAL A 107 12.05 18.96 -0.42
N SER A 108 12.93 18.07 -0.88
CA SER A 108 14.37 18.24 -0.77
C SER A 108 14.85 19.45 -1.57
N ILE A 109 14.45 19.58 -2.84
CA ILE A 109 14.80 20.74 -3.70
C ILE A 109 14.38 22.06 -3.05
N ILE A 110 13.14 22.15 -2.54
CA ILE A 110 12.65 23.34 -1.84
C ILE A 110 13.49 23.61 -0.58
N GLY A 111 13.80 22.57 0.19
CA GLY A 111 14.66 22.69 1.37
C GLY A 111 16.05 23.23 1.03
N TRP A 112 16.64 22.81 -0.09
CA TRP A 112 17.93 23.32 -0.56
C TRP A 112 17.85 24.77 -1.03
N ILE A 113 16.79 25.16 -1.75
CA ILE A 113 16.55 26.55 -2.15
C ILE A 113 16.41 27.45 -0.92
N LEU A 114 15.64 27.02 0.08
CA LEU A 114 15.51 27.75 1.35
C LEU A 114 16.84 27.83 2.10
N SER A 115 17.70 26.82 1.98
CA SER A 115 19.01 26.81 2.66
C SER A 115 20.05 27.75 2.04
N PHE A 116 19.71 28.45 0.94
CA PHE A 116 20.65 29.35 0.26
C PHE A 116 21.02 30.59 1.08
N THR A 117 20.16 31.03 2.02
CA THR A 117 20.45 32.17 2.92
C THR A 117 20.45 31.70 4.37
N VAL A 118 21.25 32.34 5.23
CA VAL A 118 21.36 31.96 6.65
C VAL A 118 20.01 32.05 7.38
N VAL A 119 19.19 33.06 7.04
CA VAL A 119 17.87 33.25 7.66
C VAL A 119 16.92 32.10 7.30
N LEU A 120 16.85 31.73 6.02
CA LEU A 120 15.94 30.69 5.55
C LEU A 120 16.48 29.26 5.82
N ALA A 121 17.80 29.10 6.01
CA ALA A 121 18.43 27.82 6.35
C ALA A 121 17.93 27.22 7.67
N ILE A 122 17.48 28.06 8.60
CA ILE A 122 16.84 27.62 9.85
C ILE A 122 15.59 26.76 9.58
N ILE A 123 14.92 26.98 8.44
CA ILE A 123 13.75 26.21 8.00
C ILE A 123 14.16 25.13 6.98
N GLY A 124 15.03 25.49 6.02
CA GLY A 124 15.46 24.61 4.94
C GLY A 124 16.19 23.35 5.43
N ILE A 125 17.13 23.49 6.38
CA ILE A 125 17.91 22.35 6.88
C ILE A 125 17.03 21.34 7.62
N PRO A 126 16.18 21.74 8.61
CA PRO A 126 15.25 20.80 9.24
C PRO A 126 14.29 20.15 8.24
N MET A 127 13.81 20.89 7.24
CA MET A 127 12.92 20.35 6.20
C MET A 127 13.61 19.21 5.41
N ILE A 128 14.88 19.36 5.04
CA ILE A 128 15.65 18.30 4.36
C ILE A 128 15.82 17.09 5.28
N ILE A 129 16.22 17.32 6.53
CA ILE A 129 16.49 16.23 7.49
C ILE A 129 15.22 15.44 7.80
N LEU A 130 14.14 16.13 8.18
CA LEU A 130 12.87 15.50 8.53
C LEU A 130 12.21 14.84 7.31
N GLY A 131 12.27 15.50 6.15
CA GLY A 131 11.77 14.93 4.90
C GLY A 131 12.50 13.64 4.52
N SER A 132 13.84 13.64 4.60
CA SER A 132 14.66 12.46 4.29
C SER A 132 14.42 11.31 5.28
N LEU A 133 14.34 11.62 6.58
CA LEU A 133 14.05 10.62 7.61
C LEU A 133 12.64 10.03 7.41
N GLY A 134 11.64 10.88 7.17
CA GLY A 134 10.29 10.45 6.86
C GLY A 134 10.22 9.58 5.61
N ALA A 135 10.96 9.93 4.56
CA ALA A 135 11.04 9.14 3.33
C ALA A 135 11.59 7.73 3.57
N ILE A 136 12.65 7.61 4.39
CA ILE A 136 13.25 6.33 4.75
C ILE A 136 12.26 5.49 5.57
N VAL A 137 11.66 6.07 6.61
CA VAL A 137 10.72 5.36 7.50
C VAL A 137 9.50 4.86 6.72
N LEU A 138 8.86 5.74 5.94
CA LEU A 138 7.69 5.37 5.15
C LEU A 138 8.06 4.36 4.03
N GLY A 139 9.27 4.45 3.48
CA GLY A 139 9.85 3.46 2.58
C GLY A 139 9.90 2.06 3.20
N ILE A 140 10.47 1.96 4.41
CA ILE A 140 10.57 0.70 5.15
C ILE A 140 9.18 0.16 5.53
N VAL A 141 8.28 1.02 6.02
CA VAL A 141 6.90 0.62 6.35
C VAL A 141 6.15 0.09 5.13
N GLY A 142 6.31 0.74 3.97
CA GLY A 142 5.76 0.26 2.71
C GLY A 142 6.31 -1.10 2.31
N ALA A 143 7.62 -1.30 2.47
CA ALA A 143 8.28 -2.58 2.19
C ALA A 143 7.76 -3.70 3.10
N LEU A 144 7.63 -3.45 4.41
CA LEU A 144 7.11 -4.43 5.37
C LEU A 144 5.64 -4.80 5.07
N LYS A 145 4.80 -3.82 4.73
CA LYS A 145 3.41 -4.08 4.33
C LYS A 145 3.34 -4.87 3.04
N ALA A 146 4.16 -4.53 2.05
CA ALA A 146 4.23 -5.26 0.79
C ALA A 146 4.67 -6.72 0.98
N TRP A 147 5.63 -6.97 1.89
CA TRP A 147 6.05 -8.31 2.27
C TRP A 147 4.91 -9.15 2.87
N ASN A 148 4.05 -8.52 3.69
CA ASN A 148 2.85 -9.14 4.23
C ASN A 148 1.72 -9.32 3.18
N GLY A 149 1.90 -8.78 1.96
CA GLY A 149 0.89 -8.77 0.91
C GLY A 149 -0.19 -7.70 1.11
N GLU A 150 0.08 -6.72 1.96
CA GLU A 150 -0.81 -5.59 2.21
C GLU A 150 -0.47 -4.41 1.29
N PRO A 151 -1.45 -3.82 0.60
CA PRO A 151 -1.20 -2.62 -0.19
C PRO A 151 -0.87 -1.44 0.73
N TYR A 152 0.12 -0.63 0.34
CA TYR A 152 0.51 0.56 1.06
C TYR A 152 0.33 1.82 0.22
N THR A 153 -0.31 2.83 0.81
CA THR A 153 -0.50 4.15 0.20
C THR A 153 0.30 5.15 1.02
N TYR A 154 1.22 5.86 0.37
CA TYR A 154 2.00 6.88 1.03
C TYR A 154 1.15 8.13 1.32
N PRO A 155 1.36 8.78 2.48
CA PRO A 155 0.87 10.14 2.67
C PRO A 155 1.58 11.08 1.69
N TRP A 156 0.87 12.09 1.18
CA TRP A 156 1.40 13.16 0.33
C TRP A 156 2.01 12.73 -1.02
N GLN A 157 1.76 11.51 -1.50
CA GLN A 157 2.20 11.11 -2.83
C GLN A 157 1.49 11.91 -3.93
N LEU A 158 2.25 12.46 -4.87
CA LEU A 158 1.69 13.10 -6.07
C LEU A 158 1.38 12.02 -7.11
N ARG A 159 0.13 11.96 -7.59
CA ARG A 159 -0.31 10.91 -8.51
C ARG A 159 0.19 11.19 -9.93
N ILE A 160 1.33 10.61 -10.27
CA ILE A 160 1.95 10.69 -11.60
C ILE A 160 1.75 9.36 -12.32
N LEU A 161 2.08 8.25 -11.64
CA LEU A 161 1.90 6.88 -12.14
C LEU A 161 0.71 6.18 -11.47
N SER A 162 0.19 5.14 -12.13
CA SER A 162 -0.95 4.31 -11.71
C SER A 162 -0.78 2.83 -12.05
#